data_AF-A0A936VFH1-F1
#
_entry.id   AF-A0A936VFH1-F1
#
_cell.length_a   1.000
_cell.length_b   1.000
_cell.length_c   1.000
_cell.angle_alpha   90.00
_cell.angle_beta   90.00
_cell.angle_gamma   90.00
#
_symmetry.space_group_name_H-M   'P 1'
#
loop_
_entity.id
_entity.type
_entity.pdbx_description
1 polymer ?
#
loop_
_entity_poly.entity_id
_entity_poly.type
_entity_poly.pdbx_seq_one_letter_code
_entity_poly.pdbx_strand_id
1 'polypeptide(L)'
;MAQPQQVQTQQTFRNRIAVRSSINRHRSINRRGNRGNGRINNGETQRINDRRQQQGTWGTSQNTNDRSVGDQRNNNGRYQQIDRRQQEQLQQQRVNQYNQQWKNSQTIEKQRYRQLQEQRRNAYLRYQQRYWERLRRDQIRLQQARYYDNYYNNYRYNRGGNSYYTSQYGAQMLRDAVNNGYEEGFYAGQADRQDGWRSDYNNSYGYQDAAYGYDSYYVSMEEYNYYFREGFRRGYEDGYYSRNRYGNYSNGKYTILGAVIGAIIDIIAD
;
A
#
# COMPACT_ATOMS: atom_id res chain seq x y z
N MET A 1 -11.15 -5.14 -37.29
CA MET A 1 -10.86 -3.77 -36.79
C MET A 1 -12.01 -3.35 -35.90
N ALA A 2 -11.80 -3.22 -34.59
CA ALA A 2 -12.81 -2.64 -33.69
C ALA A 2 -12.15 -2.13 -32.41
N GLN A 3 -12.01 -0.81 -32.31
CA GLN A 3 -12.12 0.03 -31.10
C GLN A 3 -12.25 1.48 -31.61
N PRO A 4 -13.12 2.31 -31.00
CA PRO A 4 -12.85 2.81 -29.64
C PRO A 4 -14.09 2.99 -28.74
N GLN A 5 -14.07 2.39 -27.55
CA GLN A 5 -14.91 2.81 -26.40
C GLN A 5 -14.07 3.31 -25.20
N GLN A 6 -12.75 3.40 -25.34
CA GLN A 6 -11.82 3.60 -24.22
C GLN A 6 -11.64 5.06 -23.74
N VAL A 7 -12.26 6.05 -24.41
CA VAL A 7 -12.09 7.48 -24.06
C VAL A 7 -13.15 7.96 -23.06
N GLN A 8 -14.34 7.33 -23.00
CA GLN A 8 -15.41 7.73 -22.09
C GLN A 8 -15.19 7.32 -20.62
N THR A 9 -14.30 6.37 -20.33
CA THR A 9 -14.06 5.83 -18.98
C THR A 9 -13.19 6.73 -18.09
N GLN A 10 -12.41 7.64 -18.67
CA GLN A 10 -11.57 8.59 -17.90
C GLN A 10 -12.37 9.76 -17.32
N GLN A 11 -13.48 10.14 -17.95
CA GLN A 11 -14.34 11.24 -17.47
C GLN A 11 -15.25 10.82 -16.33
N THR A 12 -15.63 9.55 -16.23
CA THR A 12 -16.57 9.06 -15.20
C THR A 12 -15.98 9.10 -13.79
N PHE A 13 -14.67 8.88 -13.64
CA PHE A 13 -13.99 8.99 -12.34
C PHE A 13 -13.81 10.45 -11.90
N ARG A 14 -13.50 11.36 -12.84
CA ARG A 14 -13.44 12.81 -12.59
C ARG A 14 -14.81 13.42 -12.28
N ASN A 15 -15.85 13.03 -13.01
CA ASN A 15 -17.19 13.62 -12.89
C ASN A 15 -17.93 13.22 -11.60
N ARG A 16 -17.66 12.05 -11.02
CA ARG A 16 -18.24 11.67 -9.72
C ARG A 16 -17.65 12.43 -8.52
N ILE A 17 -16.45 12.98 -8.66
CA ILE A 17 -15.80 13.79 -7.62
C ILE A 17 -16.43 15.20 -7.57
N ALA A 18 -16.78 15.77 -8.73
CA ALA A 18 -17.37 17.12 -8.80
C ALA A 18 -18.80 17.20 -8.23
N VAL A 19 -19.64 16.17 -8.45
CA VAL A 19 -21.07 16.18 -8.07
C VAL A 19 -21.29 16.16 -6.54
N ARG A 20 -20.32 15.71 -5.74
CA ARG A 20 -20.45 15.73 -4.27
C ARG A 20 -20.04 17.06 -3.62
N SER A 21 -19.20 17.87 -4.28
CA SER A 21 -18.77 19.18 -3.77
C SER A 21 -19.86 20.28 -3.83
N SER A 22 -20.93 20.08 -4.61
CA SER A 22 -22.00 21.08 -4.80
C SER A 22 -23.19 20.93 -3.85
N ILE A 23 -23.33 19.80 -3.14
CA ILE A 23 -24.54 19.50 -2.35
C ILE A 23 -24.50 20.08 -0.92
N ASN A 24 -23.34 20.50 -0.39
CA ASN A 24 -23.21 21.01 0.99
C ASN A 24 -23.07 22.54 1.13
N ARG A 25 -23.49 23.32 0.13
CA ARG A 25 -23.46 24.80 0.19
C ARG A 25 -24.74 25.41 0.77
N HIS A 26 -25.31 24.87 1.85
CA HIS A 26 -26.36 25.58 2.61
C HIS A 26 -26.31 25.21 4.10
N ARG A 27 -25.53 25.97 4.91
CA ARG A 27 -25.88 26.38 6.28
C ARG A 27 -24.74 27.16 6.97
N SER A 28 -25.14 28.21 7.71
CA SER A 28 -24.37 29.17 8.54
C SER A 28 -23.54 30.19 7.75
N ILE A 29 -23.83 31.51 7.71
CA ILE A 29 -24.36 32.52 8.64
C ILE A 29 -23.50 32.71 9.91
N ASN A 30 -22.82 33.87 9.91
CA ASN A 30 -22.26 34.67 11.01
C ASN A 30 -21.21 34.05 11.93
N ARG A 31 -19.97 34.56 11.81
CA ARG A 31 -19.25 35.21 12.93
C ARG A 31 -18.00 35.95 12.44
N ARG A 32 -18.02 37.30 12.61
CA ARG A 32 -16.95 38.26 12.95
C ARG A 32 -15.52 37.70 12.87
N GLY A 33 -14.57 38.22 12.09
CA GLY A 33 -14.32 39.62 11.74
C GLY A 33 -13.41 40.26 12.78
N ASN A 34 -12.10 39.95 12.78
CA ASN A 34 -11.03 40.85 13.21
C ASN A 34 -9.64 40.24 12.94
N ARG A 35 -8.83 40.83 12.04
CA ARG A 35 -7.35 40.86 12.13
C ARG A 35 -6.78 41.74 11.02
N GLY A 36 -6.28 42.90 11.47
CA GLY A 36 -5.54 43.87 10.67
C GLY A 36 -4.12 43.39 10.33
N ASN A 37 -3.84 43.47 9.04
CA ASN A 37 -2.69 44.08 8.36
C ASN A 37 -1.46 44.56 9.16
N GLY A 38 -0.28 44.31 8.58
CA GLY A 38 0.95 45.13 8.68
C GLY A 38 2.14 44.41 9.33
N ARG A 39 3.13 43.86 8.60
CA ARG A 39 4.21 44.46 7.78
C ARG A 39 5.54 44.64 8.56
N ILE A 40 6.61 44.05 7.95
CA ILE A 40 7.99 44.56 7.79
C ILE A 40 8.97 44.39 8.98
N ASN A 41 10.05 43.60 8.81
CA ASN A 41 11.38 44.10 8.40
C ASN A 41 12.44 43.00 8.20
N ASN A 42 13.30 43.25 7.19
CA ASN A 42 14.53 42.54 6.84
C ASN A 42 15.75 43.16 7.55
N GLY A 43 16.87 42.43 7.60
CA GLY A 43 18.22 42.96 7.82
C GLY A 43 19.10 41.96 8.59
N GLU A 44 19.88 41.13 7.89
CA GLU A 44 21.37 41.23 7.76
C GLU A 44 22.13 40.68 8.99
N THR A 45 23.37 40.19 8.98
CA THR A 45 24.32 39.50 8.08
C THR A 45 25.53 39.14 9.01
N GLN A 46 26.41 38.23 8.58
CA GLN A 46 27.80 37.97 9.07
C GLN A 46 27.93 36.89 10.17
N ARG A 47 28.41 35.66 9.89
CA ARG A 47 29.73 35.14 9.46
C ARG A 47 30.86 35.31 10.50
N ILE A 48 31.46 34.17 10.87
CA ILE A 48 32.90 33.81 11.07
C ILE A 48 32.91 32.61 12.05
N ASN A 49 33.11 31.37 11.57
CA ASN A 49 34.39 30.63 11.43
C ASN A 49 35.18 30.42 12.74
N ASP A 50 35.31 29.14 13.13
CA ASP A 50 36.54 28.40 13.48
C ASP A 50 36.26 27.36 14.57
N ARG A 51 36.26 26.05 14.28
CA ARG A 51 37.35 25.08 14.08
C ARG A 51 37.90 24.48 15.39
N ARG A 52 37.92 23.13 15.39
CA ARG A 52 38.76 22.20 16.19
C ARG A 52 38.38 22.07 17.69
N GLN A 53 38.50 20.94 18.37
CA GLN A 53 39.00 19.57 18.10
C GLN A 53 38.75 18.70 19.36
N GLN A 54 38.76 17.37 19.18
CA GLN A 54 39.28 16.33 20.11
C GLN A 54 38.48 16.05 21.41
N GLN A 55 37.91 14.84 21.59
CA GLN A 55 38.48 13.54 22.05
C GLN A 55 38.68 13.41 23.58
N GLY A 56 38.13 12.32 24.14
CA GLY A 56 38.36 11.79 25.51
C GLY A 56 37.58 12.52 26.60
N THR A 57 36.99 11.91 27.64
CA THR A 57 37.39 10.73 28.43
C THR A 57 36.22 10.32 29.34
N TRP A 58 36.11 9.03 29.66
CA TRP A 58 35.18 8.45 30.63
C TRP A 58 35.41 8.95 32.07
N GLY A 59 34.33 9.22 32.81
CA GLY A 59 34.34 9.58 34.24
C GLY A 59 33.07 9.10 34.95
N THR A 60 33.28 8.29 35.98
CA THR A 60 32.31 7.45 36.71
C THR A 60 31.67 8.18 37.90
N SER A 61 30.42 7.84 38.20
CA SER A 61 29.71 7.98 39.50
C SER A 61 29.24 9.37 39.93
N GLN A 62 27.93 9.56 40.10
CA GLN A 62 27.35 9.52 41.44
C GLN A 62 25.81 9.53 41.43
N ASN A 63 25.31 8.78 42.40
CA ASN A 63 23.97 8.36 42.67
C ASN A 63 23.21 9.46 43.43
N THR A 64 22.11 9.96 42.87
CA THR A 64 21.07 10.67 43.64
C THR A 64 19.71 10.18 43.21
N ASN A 65 19.19 9.24 44.00
CA ASN A 65 17.78 8.90 44.10
C ASN A 65 16.97 10.19 44.33
N ASP A 66 16.19 10.61 43.33
CA ASP A 66 15.06 11.49 43.58
C ASP A 66 13.77 10.90 42.96
N ARG A 67 12.93 10.43 43.88
CA ARG A 67 11.49 10.21 43.84
C ARG A 67 10.85 10.28 42.45
N SER A 68 10.67 9.11 41.84
CA SER A 68 9.70 8.90 40.75
C SER A 68 8.28 9.14 41.29
N VAL A 69 7.83 10.39 41.16
CA VAL A 69 6.41 10.73 41.18
C VAL A 69 5.80 10.04 39.96
N GLY A 70 4.89 9.11 40.23
CA GLY A 70 4.17 8.36 39.21
C GLY A 70 3.43 9.29 38.27
N ASP A 71 4.05 9.57 37.13
CA ASP A 71 3.37 10.15 35.98
C ASP A 71 2.61 8.99 35.31
N GLN A 72 1.48 8.60 35.93
CA GLN A 72 0.42 7.83 35.30
C GLN A 72 -0.13 8.67 34.15
N ARG A 73 0.64 8.77 33.06
CA ARG A 73 0.20 9.33 31.79
C ARG A 73 -0.82 8.39 31.19
N ASN A 74 -2.06 8.65 31.58
CA ASN A 74 -3.30 8.37 30.89
C ASN A 74 -3.06 8.01 29.41
N ASN A 75 -3.00 6.71 29.13
CA ASN A 75 -2.75 6.14 27.82
C ASN A 75 -4.04 6.14 26.99
N ASN A 76 -4.69 7.30 26.88
CA ASN A 76 -6.09 7.39 26.44
C ASN A 76 -6.30 8.41 25.30
N GLY A 77 -5.34 8.52 24.38
CA GLY A 77 -5.33 9.60 23.39
C GLY A 77 -4.72 9.31 22.02
N ARG A 78 -4.71 8.05 21.54
CA ARG A 78 -4.06 7.73 20.24
C ARG A 78 -4.97 7.20 19.14
N TYR A 79 -6.28 7.38 19.24
CA TYR A 79 -7.14 7.29 18.05
C TYR A 79 -6.96 8.59 17.25
N GLN A 80 -5.97 8.61 16.36
CA GLN A 80 -5.86 9.68 15.36
C GLN A 80 -7.07 9.57 14.42
N GLN A 81 -8.11 10.34 14.72
CA GLN A 81 -9.18 10.60 13.78
C GLN A 81 -8.55 11.41 12.63
N ILE A 82 -8.30 10.74 11.50
CA ILE A 82 -7.83 11.43 10.29
C ILE A 82 -8.91 12.42 9.90
N ASP A 83 -8.54 13.70 9.76
CA ASP A 83 -9.47 14.73 9.30
C ASP A 83 -9.95 14.40 7.89
N ARG A 84 -11.25 14.60 7.62
CA ARG A 84 -11.89 14.22 6.35
C ARG A 84 -11.17 14.83 5.14
N ARG A 85 -10.67 16.06 5.26
CA ARG A 85 -9.91 16.71 4.16
C ARG A 85 -8.58 16.01 3.89
N GLN A 86 -7.88 15.58 4.94
CA GLN A 86 -6.63 14.85 4.80
C GLN A 86 -6.87 13.48 4.14
N GLN A 87 -7.97 12.81 4.49
CA GLN A 87 -8.36 11.54 3.87
C GLN A 87 -8.68 11.70 2.37
N GLU A 88 -9.43 12.73 1.99
CA GLU A 88 -9.74 13.04 0.59
C GLU A 88 -8.47 13.31 -0.23
N GLN A 89 -7.50 14.05 0.33
CA GLN A 89 -6.22 14.31 -0.33
C GLN A 89 -5.39 13.04 -0.52
N LEU A 90 -5.27 12.21 0.52
CA LEU A 90 -4.56 10.92 0.46
C LEU A 90 -5.21 9.98 -0.56
N GLN A 91 -6.54 9.93 -0.59
CA GLN A 91 -7.26 9.11 -1.56
C GLN A 91 -6.97 9.56 -2.99
N GLN A 92 -7.03 10.87 -3.28
CA GLN A 92 -6.72 11.38 -4.62
C GLN A 92 -5.30 11.03 -5.05
N GLN A 93 -4.32 11.15 -4.15
CA GLN A 93 -2.93 10.76 -4.42
C GLN A 93 -2.82 9.27 -4.75
N ARG A 94 -3.44 8.40 -3.94
CA ARG A 94 -3.39 6.94 -4.12
C ARG A 94 -4.08 6.48 -5.41
N VAL A 95 -5.22 7.09 -5.76
CA VAL A 95 -5.91 6.83 -7.02
C VAL A 95 -5.04 7.25 -8.21
N ASN A 96 -4.37 8.39 -8.12
CA ASN A 96 -3.48 8.84 -9.19
C ASN A 96 -2.29 7.89 -9.37
N GLN A 97 -1.67 7.42 -8.27
CA GLN A 97 -0.61 6.42 -8.31
C GLN A 97 -1.10 5.11 -8.96
N TYR A 98 -2.25 4.60 -8.55
CA TYR A 98 -2.85 3.40 -9.13
C TYR A 98 -3.11 3.56 -10.63
N ASN A 99 -3.68 4.69 -11.06
CA ASN A 99 -3.96 4.97 -12.46
C ASN A 99 -2.69 5.06 -13.31
N GLN A 100 -1.61 5.61 -12.77
CA GLN A 100 -0.31 5.65 -13.45
C GLN A 100 0.24 4.23 -13.62
N GLN A 101 0.21 3.42 -12.56
CA GLN A 101 0.66 2.05 -12.62
C GLN A 101 -0.15 1.24 -13.63
N TRP A 102 -1.48 1.35 -13.62
CA TRP A 102 -2.37 0.70 -14.58
C TRP A 102 -1.96 0.98 -16.04
N LYS A 103 -1.71 2.25 -16.37
CA LYS A 103 -1.31 2.66 -17.73
C LYS A 103 0.03 2.04 -18.14
N ASN A 104 1.00 2.02 -17.23
CA ASN A 104 2.32 1.42 -17.48
C ASN A 104 2.20 -0.08 -17.70
N SER A 105 1.43 -0.76 -16.85
CA SER A 105 1.15 -2.18 -16.92
C SER A 105 0.61 -2.55 -18.32
N GLN A 106 -0.35 -1.80 -18.89
CA GLN A 106 -0.94 -2.11 -20.21
C GLN A 106 0.09 -2.10 -21.36
N THR A 107 1.11 -1.25 -21.25
CA THR A 107 2.19 -1.18 -22.24
C THR A 107 3.12 -2.40 -22.10
N ILE A 108 3.48 -2.73 -20.86
CA ILE A 108 4.37 -3.84 -20.52
C ILE A 108 3.75 -5.19 -20.91
N GLU A 109 2.43 -5.35 -20.77
CA GLU A 109 1.69 -6.56 -21.19
C GLU A 109 2.05 -6.98 -22.60
N LYS A 110 1.85 -6.08 -23.56
CA LYS A 110 1.93 -6.37 -25.00
C LYS A 110 3.35 -6.78 -25.39
N GLN A 111 4.35 -6.15 -24.77
CA GLN A 111 5.75 -6.48 -24.98
C GLN A 111 6.08 -7.85 -24.40
N ARG A 112 5.70 -8.12 -23.13
CA ARG A 112 5.92 -9.42 -22.50
C ARG A 112 5.22 -10.56 -23.22
N TYR A 113 4.02 -10.34 -23.73
CA TYR A 113 3.26 -11.37 -24.46
C TYR A 113 4.07 -11.94 -25.63
N ARG A 114 4.66 -11.05 -26.45
CA ARG A 114 5.49 -11.46 -27.60
C ARG A 114 6.74 -12.22 -27.15
N GLN A 115 7.44 -11.72 -26.13
CA GLN A 115 8.64 -12.36 -25.59
C GLN A 115 8.36 -13.78 -25.09
N LEU A 116 7.25 -13.97 -24.36
CA LEU A 116 6.86 -15.29 -23.85
C LEU A 116 6.49 -16.25 -24.98
N GLN A 117 5.83 -15.76 -26.04
CA GLN A 117 5.53 -16.58 -27.23
C GLN A 117 6.81 -17.02 -27.96
N GLU A 118 7.76 -16.11 -28.17
CA GLU A 118 9.06 -16.41 -28.80
C GLU A 118 9.85 -17.44 -27.99
N GLN A 119 9.87 -17.29 -26.67
CA GLN A 119 10.51 -18.22 -25.73
C GLN A 119 9.70 -19.52 -25.51
N ARG A 120 8.54 -19.67 -26.15
CA ARG A 120 7.61 -20.81 -25.98
C ARG A 120 7.19 -21.08 -24.52
N ARG A 121 7.12 -20.02 -23.70
CA ARG A 121 6.72 -20.07 -22.28
C ARG A 121 5.20 -20.15 -22.13
N ASN A 122 4.63 -21.26 -22.61
CA ASN A 122 3.20 -21.41 -22.78
C ASN A 122 2.43 -21.43 -21.44
N ALA A 123 2.97 -22.08 -20.41
CA ALA A 123 2.33 -22.08 -19.10
C ALA A 123 2.37 -20.69 -18.47
N TYR A 124 3.51 -20.01 -18.57
CA TYR A 124 3.66 -18.65 -18.05
C TYR A 124 2.78 -17.65 -18.80
N LEU A 125 2.61 -17.82 -20.11
CA LEU A 125 1.69 -17.02 -20.91
C LEU A 125 0.26 -17.11 -20.38
N ARG A 126 -0.22 -18.32 -20.07
CA ARG A 126 -1.55 -18.54 -19.48
C ARG A 126 -1.70 -17.90 -18.11
N TYR A 127 -0.68 -18.03 -17.26
CA TYR A 127 -0.62 -17.35 -15.96
C TYR A 127 -0.74 -15.84 -16.14
N GLN A 128 0.06 -15.25 -17.02
CA GLN A 128 0.07 -13.81 -17.25
C GLN A 128 -1.29 -13.33 -17.77
N GLN A 129 -1.91 -14.04 -18.73
CA GLN A 129 -3.27 -13.74 -19.19
C GLN A 129 -4.30 -13.75 -18.06
N ARG A 130 -4.24 -14.74 -17.16
CA ARG A 130 -5.14 -14.81 -16.00
C ARG A 130 -4.94 -13.63 -15.06
N TYR A 131 -3.69 -13.31 -14.70
CA TYR A 131 -3.39 -12.17 -13.83
C TYR A 131 -3.95 -10.86 -14.42
N TRP A 132 -3.79 -10.69 -15.73
CA TRP A 132 -4.33 -9.55 -16.47
C TRP A 132 -5.84 -9.45 -16.44
N GLU A 133 -6.53 -10.57 -16.63
CA GLU A 133 -7.98 -10.63 -16.55
C GLU A 133 -8.48 -10.29 -15.13
N ARG A 134 -7.80 -10.80 -14.10
CA ARG A 134 -8.10 -10.46 -12.69
C ARG A 134 -7.93 -8.96 -12.44
N LEU A 135 -6.84 -8.38 -12.92
CA LEU A 135 -6.57 -6.94 -12.85
C LEU A 135 -7.66 -6.09 -13.54
N ARG A 136 -8.11 -6.49 -14.74
CA ARG A 136 -9.21 -5.80 -15.45
C ARG A 136 -10.53 -5.86 -14.68
N ARG A 137 -10.88 -7.03 -14.13
CA ARG A 137 -12.09 -7.19 -13.32
C ARG A 137 -12.01 -6.36 -12.04
N ASP A 138 -10.84 -6.32 -11.42
CA ASP A 138 -10.61 -5.52 -10.23
C ASP A 138 -10.81 -4.02 -10.52
N GLN A 139 -10.36 -3.54 -11.68
CA GLN A 139 -10.63 -2.16 -12.10
C GLN A 139 -12.13 -1.85 -12.24
N ILE A 140 -12.96 -2.81 -12.66
CA ILE A 140 -14.42 -2.65 -12.71
C ILE A 140 -15.00 -2.61 -11.29
N ARG A 141 -14.55 -3.50 -10.40
CA ARG A 141 -14.95 -3.49 -8.97
C ARG A 141 -14.68 -2.13 -8.34
N LEU A 142 -13.50 -1.56 -8.57
CA LEU A 142 -13.10 -0.27 -7.98
C LEU A 142 -13.96 0.91 -8.44
N GLN A 143 -14.51 0.88 -9.66
CA GLN A 143 -15.45 1.90 -10.14
C GLN A 143 -16.80 1.86 -9.41
N GLN A 144 -17.16 0.69 -8.88
CA GLN A 144 -18.41 0.44 -8.18
C GLN A 144 -18.26 0.42 -6.65
N ALA A 145 -17.02 0.41 -6.15
CA ALA A 145 -16.72 0.30 -4.74
C ALA A 145 -17.30 1.48 -3.95
N ARG A 146 -17.94 1.14 -2.83
CA ARG A 146 -18.41 2.09 -1.82
C ARG A 146 -17.52 1.96 -0.62
N TYR A 147 -16.92 3.06 -0.21
CA TYR A 147 -16.00 3.08 0.91
C TYR A 147 -16.61 3.79 2.11
N TYR A 148 -16.17 3.40 3.30
CA TYR A 148 -16.65 3.97 4.55
C TYR A 148 -15.77 5.14 4.98
N ASP A 149 -16.34 6.34 5.05
CA ASP A 149 -15.60 7.56 5.42
C ASP A 149 -15.32 7.67 6.94
N ASN A 150 -15.95 6.84 7.78
CA ASN A 150 -15.87 6.95 9.24
C ASN A 150 -15.23 5.69 9.85
N TYR A 151 -13.90 5.61 9.84
CA TYR A 151 -13.15 4.56 10.52
C TYR A 151 -12.10 5.14 11.47
N TYR A 152 -11.79 4.39 12.52
CA TYR A 152 -10.73 4.73 13.47
C TYR A 152 -9.47 3.93 13.14
N ASN A 153 -8.31 4.57 13.26
CA ASN A 153 -7.04 3.87 13.16
C ASN A 153 -6.71 3.19 14.49
N ASN A 154 -7.35 2.04 14.71
CA ASN A 154 -7.27 1.23 15.92
C ASN A 154 -6.41 -0.04 15.76
N TYR A 155 -5.65 -0.13 14.67
CA TYR A 155 -4.69 -1.21 14.46
C TYR A 155 -3.31 -0.62 14.22
N ARG A 156 -2.32 -1.17 14.93
CA ARG A 156 -0.90 -0.87 14.74
C ARG A 156 -0.24 -2.02 14.00
N TYR A 157 0.68 -1.70 13.09
CA TYR A 157 1.58 -2.68 12.47
C TYR A 157 2.99 -2.11 12.34
N ASN A 158 3.99 -2.99 12.29
CA ASN A 158 5.39 -2.60 12.21
C ASN A 158 5.99 -2.95 10.85
N ARG A 159 6.70 -2.01 10.23
CA ARG A 159 7.43 -2.22 8.96
C ARG A 159 8.77 -1.50 9.02
N GLY A 160 9.86 -2.23 8.77
CA GLY A 160 11.21 -1.66 8.74
C GLY A 160 11.62 -0.93 10.03
N GLY A 161 11.16 -1.40 11.19
CA GLY A 161 11.44 -0.80 12.50
C GLY A 161 10.54 0.39 12.88
N ASN A 162 9.61 0.81 12.01
CA ASN A 162 8.67 1.89 12.29
C ASN A 162 7.26 1.35 12.56
N SER A 163 6.55 1.98 13.49
CA SER A 163 5.14 1.67 13.78
C SER A 163 4.21 2.56 12.96
N TYR A 164 3.25 1.92 12.30
CA TYR A 164 2.22 2.55 11.50
C TYR A 164 0.84 2.19 12.05
N TYR A 165 -0.15 3.00 11.69
CA TYR A 165 -1.52 2.86 12.17
C TYR A 165 -2.49 2.78 11.01
N THR A 166 -3.50 1.95 11.16
CA THR A 166 -4.58 1.80 10.17
C THR A 166 -5.86 1.34 10.85
N SER A 167 -6.96 1.28 10.11
CA SER A 167 -8.24 0.79 10.60
C SER A 167 -8.38 -0.71 10.46
N GLN A 168 -9.46 -1.27 11.01
CA GLN A 168 -9.81 -2.67 10.78
C GLN A 168 -9.84 -3.05 9.30
N TYR A 169 -10.36 -2.14 8.46
CA TYR A 169 -10.42 -2.34 7.01
C TYR A 169 -9.03 -2.30 6.37
N GLY A 170 -8.15 -1.42 6.83
CA GLY A 170 -6.77 -1.39 6.37
C GLY A 170 -5.98 -2.61 6.82
N ALA A 171 -6.16 -3.04 8.07
CA ALA A 171 -5.58 -4.29 8.56
C ALA A 171 -6.04 -5.49 7.74
N GLN A 172 -7.33 -5.57 7.42
CA GLN A 172 -7.86 -6.60 6.53
C GLN A 172 -7.25 -6.51 5.13
N MET A 173 -7.17 -5.31 4.56
CA MET A 173 -6.53 -5.08 3.27
C MET A 173 -5.08 -5.56 3.21
N LEU A 174 -4.29 -5.35 4.28
CA LEU A 174 -2.91 -5.83 4.33
C LEU A 174 -2.84 -7.36 4.42
N ARG A 175 -3.74 -8.00 5.19
CA ARG A 175 -3.87 -9.47 5.19
C ARG A 175 -4.28 -10.01 3.82
N ASP A 176 -5.20 -9.33 3.15
CA ASP A 176 -5.63 -9.67 1.80
C ASP A 176 -4.48 -9.50 0.80
N ALA A 177 -3.64 -8.47 0.96
CA ALA A 177 -2.44 -8.29 0.14
C ALA A 177 -1.52 -9.50 0.23
N VAL A 178 -1.18 -9.98 1.43
CA VAL A 178 -0.34 -11.18 1.62
C VAL A 178 -1.00 -12.41 0.97
N ASN A 179 -2.30 -12.61 1.17
CA ASN A 179 -3.02 -13.75 0.60
C ASN A 179 -3.09 -13.72 -0.93
N ASN A 180 -3.43 -12.57 -1.50
CA ASN A 180 -3.47 -12.37 -2.95
C ASN A 180 -2.08 -12.55 -3.56
N GLY A 181 -1.05 -12.01 -2.89
CA GLY A 181 0.34 -12.21 -3.25
C GLY A 181 0.70 -13.69 -3.27
N TYR A 182 0.44 -14.42 -2.17
CA TYR A 182 0.72 -15.85 -2.07
C TYR A 182 0.06 -16.66 -3.18
N GLU A 183 -1.23 -16.43 -3.43
CA GLU A 183 -1.95 -17.10 -4.51
C GLU A 183 -1.29 -16.84 -5.87
N GLU A 184 -1.01 -15.57 -6.20
CA GLU A 184 -0.42 -15.20 -7.49
C GLU A 184 1.00 -15.72 -7.65
N GLY A 185 1.77 -15.72 -6.56
CA GLY A 185 3.11 -16.31 -6.50
C GLY A 185 3.07 -17.80 -6.80
N PHE A 186 2.16 -18.53 -6.16
CA PHE A 186 2.03 -19.98 -6.33
C PHE A 186 1.77 -20.35 -7.78
N TYR A 187 0.81 -19.69 -8.42
CA TYR A 187 0.54 -19.93 -9.83
C TYR A 187 1.69 -19.53 -10.76
N ALA A 188 2.42 -18.45 -10.45
CA ALA A 188 3.61 -18.07 -11.22
C ALA A 188 4.72 -19.13 -11.12
N GLY A 189 4.99 -19.62 -9.90
CA GLY A 189 5.98 -20.67 -9.66
C GLY A 189 5.61 -21.98 -10.36
N GLN A 190 4.34 -22.37 -10.31
CA GLN A 190 3.85 -23.54 -11.05
C GLN A 190 4.04 -23.39 -12.56
N ALA A 191 3.75 -22.20 -13.11
CA ALA A 191 3.91 -21.93 -14.53
C ALA A 191 5.38 -21.94 -14.97
N ASP A 192 6.27 -21.33 -14.19
CA ASP A 192 7.72 -21.38 -14.42
C ASP A 192 8.24 -22.82 -14.41
N ARG A 193 7.82 -23.64 -13.43
CA ARG A 193 8.17 -25.06 -13.40
C ARG A 193 7.67 -25.80 -14.63
N GLN A 194 6.40 -25.62 -15.02
CA GLN A 194 5.80 -26.30 -16.16
C GLN A 194 6.53 -26.01 -17.47
N ASP A 195 7.04 -24.79 -17.63
CA ASP A 195 7.84 -24.39 -18.78
C ASP A 195 9.32 -24.83 -18.67
N GLY A 196 9.72 -25.52 -17.60
CA GLY A 196 11.12 -25.89 -17.34
C GLY A 196 12.04 -24.69 -17.09
N TRP A 197 11.46 -23.54 -16.70
CA TRP A 197 12.19 -22.30 -16.49
C TRP A 197 12.85 -22.29 -15.11
N ARG A 198 13.98 -21.59 -14.98
CA ARG A 198 14.66 -21.42 -13.70
C ARG A 198 13.77 -20.62 -12.73
N SER A 199 13.89 -20.91 -11.43
CA SER A 199 13.22 -20.13 -10.38
C SER A 199 13.67 -18.67 -10.41
N ASP A 200 12.75 -17.74 -10.68
CA ASP A 200 12.98 -16.29 -10.73
C ASP A 200 11.69 -15.51 -10.45
N TYR A 201 11.28 -15.47 -9.18
CA TYR A 201 10.08 -14.73 -8.78
C TYR A 201 10.22 -13.21 -9.01
N ASN A 202 11.44 -12.66 -8.96
CA ASN A 202 11.69 -11.22 -9.11
C ASN A 202 11.34 -10.72 -10.52
N ASN A 203 11.54 -11.58 -11.52
CA ASN A 203 11.17 -11.27 -12.90
C ASN A 203 9.70 -11.59 -13.22
N SER A 204 8.93 -12.10 -12.25
CA SER A 204 7.54 -12.42 -12.48
C SER A 204 6.67 -11.18 -12.63
N TYR A 205 5.73 -11.22 -13.58
CA TYR A 205 4.88 -10.06 -13.88
C TYR A 205 4.05 -9.63 -12.66
N GLY A 206 3.40 -10.59 -11.98
CA GLY A 206 2.62 -10.32 -10.77
C GLY A 206 3.45 -9.77 -9.60
N TYR A 207 4.73 -10.14 -9.49
CA TYR A 207 5.63 -9.60 -8.47
C TYR A 207 6.02 -8.14 -8.75
N GLN A 208 6.32 -7.83 -10.01
CA GLN A 208 6.68 -6.48 -10.43
C GLN A 208 5.50 -5.52 -10.29
N ASP A 209 4.32 -5.93 -10.77
CA ASP A 209 3.10 -5.15 -10.65
C ASP A 209 2.61 -5.08 -9.19
N ALA A 210 2.34 -6.21 -8.54
CA ALA A 210 1.89 -6.30 -7.15
C ALA A 210 0.63 -5.48 -6.80
N ALA A 211 -0.20 -5.11 -7.78
CA ALA A 211 -1.36 -4.24 -7.57
C ALA A 211 -2.70 -4.98 -7.49
N TYR A 212 -2.73 -6.28 -7.78
CA TYR A 212 -3.99 -7.03 -7.79
C TYR A 212 -4.66 -7.04 -6.41
N GLY A 213 -5.90 -6.53 -6.35
CA GLY A 213 -6.71 -6.45 -5.13
C GLY A 213 -6.56 -5.14 -4.36
N TYR A 214 -5.71 -4.21 -4.81
CA TYR A 214 -5.55 -2.90 -4.18
C TYR A 214 -6.75 -1.99 -4.47
N ASP A 215 -7.23 -1.25 -3.46
CA ASP A 215 -8.41 -0.37 -3.61
C ASP A 215 -8.21 1.11 -3.30
N SER A 216 -6.97 1.53 -3.04
CA SER A 216 -6.55 2.92 -2.78
C SER A 216 -7.11 3.59 -1.53
N TYR A 217 -7.95 2.92 -0.73
CA TYR A 217 -8.74 3.64 0.27
C TYR A 217 -8.17 3.57 1.69
N TYR A 218 -7.70 2.41 2.15
CA TYR A 218 -7.33 2.22 3.56
C TYR A 218 -5.82 2.28 3.83
N VAL A 219 -5.00 1.78 2.91
CA VAL A 219 -3.53 1.85 3.01
C VAL A 219 -2.91 2.45 1.76
N SER A 220 -1.65 2.88 1.85
CA SER A 220 -0.91 3.34 0.68
C SER A 220 -0.60 2.18 -0.27
N MET A 221 -0.36 2.50 -1.55
CA MET A 221 -0.04 1.48 -2.55
C MET A 221 1.31 0.82 -2.26
N GLU A 222 2.26 1.59 -1.74
CA GLU A 222 3.57 1.07 -1.36
C GLU A 222 3.46 0.02 -0.25
N GLU A 223 2.63 0.27 0.77
CA GLU A 223 2.38 -0.68 1.85
C GLU A 223 1.73 -1.96 1.33
N TYR A 224 0.69 -1.81 0.51
CA TYR A 224 0.01 -2.94 -0.11
C TYR A 224 0.97 -3.80 -0.93
N ASN A 225 1.73 -3.17 -1.83
CA ASN A 225 2.66 -3.84 -2.72
C ASN A 225 3.77 -4.56 -1.95
N TYR A 226 4.23 -4.00 -0.83
CA TYR A 226 5.23 -4.64 0.04
C TYR A 226 4.72 -5.99 0.56
N TYR A 227 3.55 -6.01 1.20
CA TYR A 227 3.00 -7.25 1.76
C TYR A 227 2.51 -8.22 0.69
N PHE A 228 2.01 -7.72 -0.44
CA PHE A 228 1.73 -8.54 -1.62
C PHE A 228 2.98 -9.29 -2.07
N ARG A 229 4.11 -8.59 -2.21
CA ARG A 229 5.39 -9.22 -2.63
C ARG A 229 5.91 -10.22 -1.60
N GLU A 230 5.74 -9.96 -0.31
CA GLU A 230 6.09 -10.91 0.75
C GLU A 230 5.26 -12.20 0.66
N GLY A 231 3.95 -12.09 0.42
CA GLY A 231 3.10 -13.24 0.11
C GLY A 231 3.56 -13.96 -1.16
N PHE A 232 3.78 -13.19 -2.23
CA PHE A 232 4.17 -13.70 -3.55
C PHE A 232 5.45 -14.53 -3.51
N ARG A 233 6.51 -14.06 -2.84
CA ARG A 233 7.77 -14.80 -2.74
C ARG A 233 7.55 -16.20 -2.14
N ARG A 234 6.74 -16.29 -1.09
CA ARG A 234 6.44 -17.56 -0.39
C ARG A 234 5.55 -18.46 -1.23
N GLY A 235 4.52 -17.89 -1.86
CA GLY A 235 3.66 -18.61 -2.79
C GLY A 235 4.46 -19.18 -3.94
N TYR A 236 5.34 -18.39 -4.54
CA TYR A 236 6.20 -18.80 -5.63
C TYR A 236 7.10 -19.97 -5.25
N GLU A 237 7.73 -19.92 -4.08
CA GLU A 237 8.55 -21.05 -3.58
C GLU A 237 7.71 -22.33 -3.50
N ASP A 238 6.53 -22.26 -2.89
CA ASP A 238 5.62 -23.40 -2.76
C ASP A 238 5.14 -23.91 -4.14
N GLY A 239 4.74 -23.01 -5.04
CA GLY A 239 4.26 -23.34 -6.37
C GLY A 239 5.35 -23.94 -7.27
N TYR A 240 6.56 -23.37 -7.24
CA TYR A 240 7.71 -23.83 -8.03
C TYR A 240 8.16 -25.21 -7.56
N TYR A 241 8.35 -25.40 -6.25
CA TYR A 241 8.83 -26.67 -5.70
C TYR A 241 7.73 -27.71 -5.43
N SER A 242 6.45 -27.39 -5.70
CA SER A 242 5.31 -28.27 -5.40
C SER A 242 5.20 -28.62 -3.91
N ARG A 243 5.35 -27.62 -3.06
CA ARG A 243 5.33 -27.73 -1.60
C ARG A 243 4.17 -26.90 -1.03
N ASN A 244 3.86 -27.13 0.24
CA ASN A 244 2.87 -26.39 1.01
C ASN A 244 3.50 -25.94 2.33
N ARG A 245 4.65 -25.25 2.25
CA ARG A 245 5.44 -24.84 3.42
C ARG A 245 4.83 -23.62 4.10
N TYR A 246 4.34 -22.67 3.32
CA TYR A 246 3.86 -21.39 3.82
C TYR A 246 2.35 -21.23 3.72
N GLY A 247 1.70 -22.02 2.87
CA GLY A 247 0.26 -21.98 2.71
C GLY A 247 -0.35 -23.33 2.39
N ASN A 248 -1.65 -23.31 2.17
CA ASN A 248 -2.45 -24.47 1.81
C ASN A 248 -3.41 -24.12 0.67
N TYR A 249 -3.92 -25.17 0.04
CA TYR A 249 -5.01 -25.07 -0.93
C TYR A 249 -6.32 -25.50 -0.25
N SER A 250 -7.33 -24.63 -0.30
CA SER A 250 -8.66 -24.94 0.24
C SER A 250 -9.72 -24.18 -0.54
N ASN A 251 -10.86 -24.82 -0.82
CA ASN A 251 -12.01 -24.22 -1.49
C ASN A 251 -11.67 -23.50 -2.81
N GLY A 252 -10.77 -24.07 -3.62
CA GLY A 252 -10.40 -23.49 -4.91
C GLY A 252 -9.33 -22.40 -4.84
N LYS A 253 -8.86 -22.01 -3.64
CA LYS A 253 -7.94 -20.88 -3.43
C LYS A 253 -6.68 -21.32 -2.67
N TYR A 254 -5.55 -20.70 -3.02
CA TYR A 254 -4.31 -20.79 -2.24
C TYR A 254 -4.26 -19.68 -1.20
N THR A 255 -4.07 -20.05 0.06
CA THR A 255 -4.00 -19.09 1.17
C THR A 255 -2.76 -19.33 2.00
N ILE A 256 -2.20 -18.26 2.54
CA ILE A 256 -1.03 -18.35 3.42
C ILE A 256 -1.48 -18.76 4.82
N LEU A 257 -0.67 -19.55 5.53
CA LEU A 257 -0.96 -20.00 6.89
C LEU A 257 -1.00 -18.81 7.85
N GLY A 258 -1.94 -18.82 8.80
CA GLY A 258 -2.13 -17.72 9.75
C GLY A 258 -0.88 -17.37 10.56
N ALA A 259 -0.12 -18.38 11.00
CA ALA A 259 1.16 -18.17 11.69
C ALA A 259 2.20 -17.45 10.81
N VAL A 260 2.18 -17.69 9.49
CA VAL A 260 3.08 -17.04 8.54
C VAL A 260 2.61 -15.62 8.25
N ILE A 261 1.29 -15.36 8.19
CA ILE A 261 0.75 -13.99 8.15
C ILE A 261 1.26 -13.20 9.36
N GLY A 262 1.14 -13.73 10.58
CA GLY A 262 1.61 -13.05 11.80
C GLY A 262 3.12 -12.75 11.79
N ALA A 263 3.93 -13.60 11.16
CA ALA A 263 5.36 -13.37 10.99
C ALA A 263 5.69 -12.35 9.87
N ILE A 264 4.84 -12.21 8.86
CA ILE A 264 4.99 -11.22 7.79
C ILE A 264 4.50 -9.85 8.23
N ILE A 265 3.35 -9.84 8.89
CA ILE A 265 2.68 -8.65 9.35
C ILE A 265 2.10 -8.89 10.74
N ASP A 266 2.73 -8.25 11.72
CA ASP A 266 2.25 -8.22 13.09
C ASP A 266 1.27 -7.05 13.24
N ILE A 267 -0.03 -7.35 13.16
CA ILE A 267 -1.10 -6.37 13.35
C ILE A 267 -1.72 -6.55 14.73
N ILE A 268 -1.60 -5.53 15.57
CA ILE A 268 -2.11 -5.51 16.94
C ILE A 268 -3.26 -4.51 17.01
N ALA A 269 -4.38 -4.91 17.62
CA ALA A 269 -5.47 -3.98 17.93
C ALA A 269 -5.06 -3.09 19.12
N ASP A 270 -5.26 -1.78 18.98
CA ASP A 270 -5.01 -0.75 19.99
C ASP A 270 -6.32 -0.15 20.53
#